data_AF-U5YDX1-F1
#
_entry.id   AF-U5YDX1-F1
#
_cell.length_a   1.000
_cell.length_b   1.000
_cell.length_c   1.000
_cell.angle_alpha   90.00
_cell.angle_beta   90.00
_cell.angle_gamma   90.00
#
_symmetry.space_group_name_H-M   'P 1'
#
loop_
_entity.id
_entity.type
_entity.pdbx_description
1 polymer ?
#
loop_
_entity_poly.entity_id
_entity_poly.type
_entity_poly.pdbx_seq_one_letter_code
_entity_poly.pdbx_strand_id
1 'polypeptide(L)' 'MNLESAKLVGAGFATIALAGAAIGIGNVFSSLIQSVARNPSLTKQLFAYAILGFALTEAIALFALMMGFLILYS' A
#
# COMPACT_ATOMS: atom_id res chain seq x y z
N MET A 1 26.78 -1.99 17.78
CA MET A 1 26.23 -2.37 16.46
C MET A 1 27.03 -1.66 15.39
N ASN A 2 27.48 -2.36 14.35
CA ASN A 2 28.10 -1.70 13.20
C ASN A 2 27.03 -1.08 12.29
N LEU A 3 27.40 -0.02 11.58
CA LEU A 3 26.50 0.73 10.69
C LEU A 3 25.85 -0.17 9.64
N GLU A 4 26.62 -1.09 9.05
CA GLU A 4 26.12 -2.04 8.05
C GLU A 4 25.01 -2.94 8.61
N SER A 5 25.19 -3.47 9.82
CA SER A 5 24.16 -4.26 10.50
C SER A 5 22.90 -3.43 10.78
N ALA A 6 23.06 -2.15 11.13
CA ALA A 6 21.92 -1.24 11.35
C ALA A 6 21.16 -0.94 10.05
N LYS A 7 21.85 -0.79 8.91
CA LYS A 7 21.24 -0.60 7.58
C LYS A 7 20.38 -1.81 7.19
N LEU A 8 20.89 -3.03 7.36
CA LEU A 8 20.14 -4.25 7.05
C LEU A 8 18.87 -4.39 7.90
N VAL A 9 18.97 -4.14 9.21
CA VAL A 9 17.82 -4.19 10.13
C VAL A 9 16.81 -3.08 9.81
N GLY A 10 17.28 -1.85 9.57
CA GLY A 10 16.42 -0.73 9.21
C GLY A 10 15.66 -0.94 7.90
N ALA A 11 16.32 -1.50 6.88
CA ALA A 11 15.69 -1.86 5.62
C ALA A 11 14.62 -2.95 5.81
N GLY A 12 14.86 -3.93 6.68
CA GLY A 12 13.86 -4.91 7.06
C GLY A 12 12.63 -4.26 7.70
N PHE A 13 12.83 -3.33 8.64
CA PHE A 13 11.72 -2.61 9.27
C PHE A 13 10.92 -1.74 8.30
N ALA A 14 11.55 -1.17 7.26
CA ALA A 14 10.84 -0.41 6.24
C ALA A 14 9.75 -1.25 5.53
N THR A 15 9.94 -2.57 5.42
CA THR A 15 8.96 -3.47 4.78
C THR A 15 7.67 -3.66 5.57
N ILE A 16 7.62 -3.32 6.88
CA ILE A 16 6.41 -3.45 7.70
C ILE A 16 5.26 -2.61 7.14
N ALA A 17 5.56 -1.48 6.50
CA ALA A 17 4.56 -0.63 5.87
C ALA A 17 3.73 -1.36 4.79
N LEU A 18 4.27 -2.44 4.17
CA LEU A 18 3.53 -3.26 3.22
C LEU A 18 2.30 -3.93 3.84
N ALA A 19 2.32 -4.23 5.15
CA ALA A 19 1.15 -4.75 5.84
C ALA A 19 0.01 -3.72 5.87
N GLY A 20 0.32 -2.44 6.06
CA GLY A 20 -0.66 -1.35 5.99
C GLY A 20 -1.25 -1.20 4.59
N ALA A 21 -0.42 -1.30 3.56
CA ALA A 21 -0.88 -1.28 2.17
C ALA A 21 -1.79 -2.47 1.85
N ALA A 22 -1.43 -3.69 2.27
CA ALA A 22 -2.25 -4.88 2.07
C ALA A 22 -3.65 -4.74 2.71
N ILE A 23 -3.70 -4.22 3.95
CA ILE A 23 -4.97 -3.94 4.64
C ILE A 23 -5.77 -2.86 3.89
N GLY A 24 -5.11 -1.77 3.47
CA GLY A 24 -5.74 -0.68 2.73
C GLY A 24 -6.37 -1.14 1.42
N ILE A 25 -5.62 -1.92 0.62
CA ILE A 25 -6.09 -2.49 -0.65
C ILE A 25 -7.29 -3.42 -0.38
N GLY A 26 -7.17 -4.31 0.62
CA GLY A 26 -8.26 -5.20 1.02
C GLY A 26 -9.54 -4.45 1.36
N ASN A 27 -9.43 -3.34 2.11
CA ASN A 27 -10.56 -2.50 2.47
C ASN A 27 -11.16 -1.79 1.24
N VAL A 28 -10.34 -1.20 0.37
CA VAL A 28 -10.80 -0.52 -0.86
C VAL A 28 -11.63 -1.45 -1.73
N PHE A 29 -11.12 -2.66 -2.00
CA PHE A 29 -11.82 -3.61 -2.85
C PHE A 29 -13.01 -4.28 -2.15
N SER A 30 -12.94 -4.52 -0.84
CA SER A 30 -14.09 -5.01 -0.06
C SER A 30 -15.25 -4.02 -0.09
N SER A 31 -14.98 -2.73 0.12
CA SER A 31 -15.99 -1.67 0.04
C SER A 31 -16.55 -1.50 -1.38
N LEU A 32 -15.72 -1.67 -2.41
CA LEU A 32 -16.17 -1.68 -3.81
C LEU A 32 -17.18 -2.81 -4.06
N ILE A 33 -16.83 -4.05 -3.69
CA ILE A 33 -17.69 -5.22 -3.91
C ILE A 33 -19.02 -5.05 -3.17
N GLN A 34 -18.99 -4.61 -1.91
CA GLN A 34 -20.20 -4.36 -1.12
C GLN A 34 -21.07 -3.25 -1.74
N SER A 35 -20.46 -2.17 -2.24
CA SER A 35 -21.18 -1.05 -2.85
C SER A 35 -21.80 -1.43 -4.18
N VAL A 36 -21.07 -2.17 -5.02
CA VAL A 36 -21.56 -2.71 -6.31
C VAL A 36 -22.70 -3.70 -6.09
N ALA A 37 -22.60 -4.57 -5.08
CA ALA A 37 -23.69 -5.49 -4.74
C ALA A 37 -24.98 -4.77 -4.33
N ARG A 38 -24.89 -3.59 -3.69
CA ARG A 38 -26.05 -2.78 -3.29
C ARG A 38 -26.63 -1.98 -4.45
N ASN A 39 -25.78 -1.48 -5.35
CA ASN A 39 -26.23 -0.73 -6.53
C ASN A 39 -25.33 -0.98 -7.75
N PRO A 40 -25.64 -2.01 -8.57
CA PRO A 40 -24.84 -2.35 -9.75
C PRO A 40 -24.78 -1.25 -10.82
N SER A 41 -25.75 -0.33 -10.86
CA SER A 41 -25.79 0.74 -11.86
C SER A 41 -24.61 1.72 -11.74
N LEU A 42 -24.04 1.85 -10.55
CA LEU A 42 -22.92 2.77 -10.26
C LEU A 42 -21.54 2.14 -10.43
N THR A 43 -21.45 0.89 -10.92
CA THR A 43 -20.20 0.12 -10.98
C THR A 43 -19.05 0.88 -11.63
N LYS A 44 -19.28 1.54 -12.78
CA LYS A 44 -18.23 2.28 -13.49
C LYS A 44 -17.65 3.43 -12.66
N GLN A 45 -18.51 4.17 -11.97
CA GLN A 45 -18.11 5.30 -11.14
C GLN A 45 -17.39 4.82 -9.87
N LEU A 46 -17.94 3.81 -9.20
CA LEU A 46 -17.34 3.21 -8.02
C LEU A 46 -15.98 2.57 -8.32
N PHE A 47 -15.83 1.93 -9.48
CA PHE A 47 -14.56 1.37 -9.91
C PHE A 47 -13.49 2.45 -10.11
N ALA A 48 -13.83 3.60 -10.69
CA ALA A 48 -12.89 4.72 -10.81
C ALA A 48 -12.43 5.24 -9.45
N TYR A 49 -13.34 5.34 -8.47
CA TYR A 49 -12.98 5.72 -7.09
C TYR A 49 -12.12 4.65 -6.40
N ALA A 50 -12.40 3.37 -6.63
CA ALA A 50 -11.61 2.28 -6.08
C ALA A 50 -10.17 2.28 -6.65
N ILE A 51 -10.00 2.54 -7.94
CA ILE A 51 -8.66 2.67 -8.55
C ILE A 51 -7.91 3.87 -7.98
N LEU A 52 -8.58 5.01 -7.76
CA LEU A 52 -7.97 6.16 -7.10
C LEU A 52 -7.52 5.79 -5.67
N GLY A 53 -8.39 5.15 -4.87
CA GLY A 53 -8.06 4.71 -3.51
C GLY A 53 -6.93 3.67 -3.47
N PHE A 54 -6.91 2.75 -4.42
CA PHE A 54 -5.84 1.77 -4.62
C PHE A 54 -4.51 2.46 -4.93
N ALA A 55 -4.48 3.39 -5.90
CA ALA A 55 -3.27 4.10 -6.28
C ALA A 55 -2.68 4.92 -5.12
N LEU A 56 -3.52 5.56 -4.31
CA LEU A 56 -3.08 6.29 -3.12
C LEU A 56 -2.52 5.34 -2.04
N THR A 57 -3.12 4.17 -1.87
CA THR A 57 -2.64 3.15 -0.92
C THR A 57 -1.28 2.58 -1.37
N GLU A 58 -1.13 2.29 -2.65
CA GLU A 58 0.12 1.82 -3.26
C GLU A 58 1.23 2.87 -3.21
N ALA A 59 0.91 4.16 -3.38
CA ALA A 59 1.92 5.21 -3.28
C ALA A 59 2.63 5.22 -1.91
N ILE A 60 1.90 4.92 -0.83
CA ILE A 60 2.48 4.79 0.52
C ILE A 60 3.40 3.57 0.61
N ALA A 61 3.01 2.44 0.00
CA ALA A 61 3.83 1.24 -0.08
C ALA A 61 5.14 1.50 -0.84
N LEU A 62 5.05 2.22 -1.96
CA LEU A 62 6.21 2.60 -2.77
C LEU A 62 7.15 3.55 -2.03
N PHE A 63 6.65 4.47 -1.21
CA PHE A 63 7.50 5.30 -0.35
C PHE A 63 8.26 4.47 0.69
N ALA A 64 7.64 3.45 1.27
CA ALA A 64 8.33 2.55 2.18
C ALA A 64 9.42 1.74 1.48
N LEU A 65 9.15 1.26 0.26
CA LEU A 65 10.15 0.58 -0.57
C LEU A 65 11.31 1.51 -0.95
N MET A 66 11.01 2.76 -1.33
CA MET A 66 12.00 3.80 -1.59
C MET A 66 12.91 4.03 -0.38
N MET A 67 12.33 4.13 0.82
CA MET A 67 13.12 4.26 2.05
C MET A 67 13.97 3.01 2.30
N GLY A 68 13.46 1.81 2.03
CA GLY A 68 14.26 0.58 2.10
C GLY A 68 15.48 0.62 1.19
N PHE A 69 15.32 1.08 -0.06
CA PHE A 69 16.44 1.24 -0.99
C PHE A 69 17.44 2.32 -0.56
N LEU A 70 16.96 3.47 -0.07
CA LEU A 70 17.84 4.49 0.48
C LEU A 70 18.64 3.94 1.66
N ILE A 71 18.00 3.25 2.60
CA ILE A 71 18.67 2.67 3.77
C ILE A 71 19.71 1.62 3.36
N LEU A 72 19.50 0.86 2.28
CA LEU A 72 20.48 -0.14 1.82
C LEU A 72 21.65 0.48 1.05
N TYR A 73 21.34 1.39 0.12
CA TYR A 73 22.29 1.80 -0.93
C TYR A 73 22.78 3.24 -0.84
N SER A 74 22.26 4.06 0.09
CA SER A 74 22.83 5.39 0.41
C SER A 74 23.85 5.36 1.55
#